data_AF-S2ER81-F1
#
_entry.id   AF-S2ER81-F1
#
_cell.length_a   1.000
_cell.length_b   1.000
_cell.length_c   1.000
_cell.angle_alpha   90.00
_cell.angle_beta   90.00
_cell.angle_gamma   90.00
#
_symmetry.space_group_name_H-M   'P 1'
#
loop_
_entity.id
_entity.type
_entity.pdbx_description
1 polymer ?
#
loop_
_entity_poly.entity_id
_entity_poly.type
_entity_poly.pdbx_seq_one_letter_code
_entity_poly.pdbx_strand_id
1 'polypeptide(L)'
;MNFNYFYTPISKQVDFIGIERRLQTNVHDFNALPAKQQLDINVDLQNIEVGHTPASIRESLLEKVIKMGDKFVSAAKKEYAPGIIGPFSLQSVITKDLELVVYDVSLRVPGNPI
;
A
#
# COMPACT_ATOMS: atom_id res chain seq x y z
N MET A 1 -3.63 2.52 -0.12
CA MET A 1 -2.33 3.12 0.27
C MET A 1 -1.34 1.99 0.37
N ASN A 2 -0.17 2.19 -0.19
CA ASN A 2 0.89 1.21 -0.19
C ASN A 2 1.92 1.69 0.82
N PHE A 3 2.13 0.90 1.86
CA PHE A 3 3.12 1.18 2.91
C PHE A 3 4.40 0.43 2.58
N ASN A 4 5.47 1.16 2.33
CA ASN A 4 6.74 0.62 1.86
C ASN A 4 7.67 0.39 3.04
N TYR A 5 8.30 -0.77 3.05
CA TYR A 5 9.17 -1.21 4.13
C TYR A 5 10.46 -1.82 3.57
N PHE A 6 11.46 -1.93 4.42
CA PHE A 6 12.66 -2.70 4.16
C PHE A 6 13.07 -3.47 5.40
N TYR A 7 13.41 -4.74 5.20
CA TYR A 7 13.94 -5.57 6.27
C TYR A 7 15.30 -6.13 5.90
N THR A 8 16.21 -6.12 6.87
CA THR A 8 17.52 -6.75 6.74
C THR A 8 17.77 -7.70 7.91
N PRO A 9 18.36 -8.90 7.68
CA PRO A 9 18.64 -9.87 8.73
C PRO A 9 19.58 -9.37 9.84
N ILE A 10 20.35 -8.30 9.59
CA ILE A 10 21.25 -7.70 10.57
C ILE A 10 20.56 -6.65 11.46
N SER A 11 19.36 -6.19 11.08
CA SER A 11 18.55 -5.28 11.89
C SER A 11 17.53 -6.06 12.71
N LYS A 12 17.20 -5.54 13.89
CA LYS A 12 16.14 -6.07 14.76
C LYS A 12 14.77 -5.47 14.43
N GLN A 13 14.71 -4.45 13.58
CA GLN A 13 13.50 -3.69 13.27
C GLN A 13 13.31 -3.61 11.75
N VAL A 14 12.05 -3.52 11.35
CA VAL A 14 11.69 -3.22 9.96
C VAL A 14 11.73 -1.71 9.75
N ASP A 15 12.45 -1.27 8.73
CA ASP A 15 12.50 0.12 8.34
C ASP A 15 11.25 0.48 7.55
N PHE A 16 10.55 1.53 7.99
CA PHE A 16 9.46 2.12 7.24
C PHE A 16 10.01 3.19 6.29
N ILE A 17 9.81 3.01 4.99
CA ILE A 17 10.42 3.86 3.96
C ILE A 17 9.49 5.01 3.56
N GLY A 18 8.21 4.71 3.35
CA GLY A 18 7.32 5.71 2.78
C GLY A 18 5.94 5.17 2.42
N ILE A 19 5.17 6.06 1.81
CA ILE A 19 3.76 5.83 1.50
C ILE A 19 3.49 6.37 0.11
N GLU A 20 2.86 5.53 -0.69
CA GLU A 20 2.32 5.95 -1.98
C GLU A 20 0.87 5.51 -2.17
N ARG A 21 0.24 6.14 -3.17
CA ARG A 21 -1.03 5.71 -3.73
C ARG A 21 -0.85 5.42 -5.22
N ARG A 22 -1.41 4.29 -5.65
CA ARG A 22 -1.58 3.95 -7.06
C ARG A 22 -2.38 5.03 -7.79
N LEU A 23 -1.80 5.49 -8.90
CA LEU A 23 -2.53 6.19 -9.94
C LEU A 23 -3.06 5.14 -10.91
N GLN A 24 -4.37 5.14 -11.12
CA GLN A 24 -5.05 4.11 -11.90
C GLN A 24 -5.96 4.73 -12.94
N THR A 25 -5.91 4.18 -14.15
CA THR A 25 -6.84 4.52 -15.22
C THR A 25 -7.91 3.44 -15.36
N ASN A 26 -9.17 3.77 -15.64
CA ASN A 26 -9.78 5.10 -15.81
C ASN A 26 -10.65 5.52 -14.60
N VAL A 27 -10.66 4.71 -13.52
CA VAL A 27 -11.61 4.88 -12.41
C VAL A 27 -11.50 6.22 -11.70
N HIS A 28 -10.27 6.73 -11.48
CA HIS A 28 -10.07 7.98 -10.74
C HIS A 28 -10.51 9.19 -11.57
N ASP A 29 -10.28 9.13 -12.89
CA ASP A 29 -10.72 10.15 -13.82
C ASP A 29 -12.24 10.17 -13.94
N PHE A 30 -12.87 8.99 -14.03
CA PHE A 30 -14.32 8.88 -14.07
C PHE A 30 -14.98 9.43 -12.80
N ASN A 31 -14.43 9.11 -11.63
CA ASN A 31 -14.92 9.61 -10.34
C ASN A 31 -14.78 11.13 -10.17
N ALA A 32 -13.92 11.79 -10.95
CA ALA A 32 -13.77 13.24 -10.92
C ALA A 32 -14.89 13.97 -11.70
N LEU A 33 -15.67 13.26 -12.52
CA LEU A 33 -16.77 13.84 -13.29
C LEU A 33 -18.03 14.02 -12.42
N PRO A 34 -18.85 15.07 -12.65
CA PRO A 34 -20.18 15.17 -12.06
C PRO A 34 -21.07 13.97 -12.42
N ALA A 35 -21.92 13.56 -11.49
CA ALA A 35 -22.79 12.38 -11.66
C ALA A 35 -23.63 12.42 -12.94
N LYS A 36 -24.12 13.60 -13.36
CA LYS A 36 -24.87 13.73 -14.61
C LYS A 36 -24.06 13.32 -15.84
N GLN A 37 -22.77 13.69 -15.89
CA GLN A 37 -21.88 13.29 -16.99
C GLN A 37 -21.54 11.80 -16.94
N GLN A 38 -21.34 11.25 -15.73
CA GLN A 38 -21.09 9.82 -15.56
C GLN A 38 -22.23 8.95 -16.13
N LEU A 39 -23.49 9.37 -15.96
CA LEU A 39 -24.66 8.66 -16.49
C LEU A 39 -24.72 8.64 -18.03
N ASP A 40 -24.11 9.62 -18.69
CA ASP A 40 -24.10 9.75 -20.15
C ASP A 40 -22.89 9.05 -20.80
N ILE A 41 -21.94 8.55 -20.01
CA ILE A 41 -20.70 7.93 -20.49
C ILE A 41 -20.79 6.41 -20.32
N ASN A 42 -20.75 5.69 -21.45
CA ASN A 42 -20.68 4.23 -21.46
C ASN A 42 -19.24 3.76 -21.64
N VAL A 43 -18.49 3.66 -20.54
CA VAL A 43 -17.12 3.14 -20.51
C VAL A 43 -16.97 2.13 -19.37
N ASP A 44 -16.24 1.06 -19.62
CA ASP A 44 -15.90 0.10 -18.57
C ASP A 44 -14.91 0.73 -17.58
N LEU A 45 -15.21 0.62 -16.29
CA LEU A 45 -14.31 1.09 -15.25
C LEU A 45 -13.19 0.08 -15.01
N GLN A 46 -11.96 0.60 -14.99
CA GLN A 46 -10.76 -0.19 -14.83
C GLN A 46 -9.87 0.36 -13.72
N ASN A 47 -9.10 -0.54 -13.11
CA ASN A 47 -8.15 -0.28 -12.03
C ASN A 47 -6.70 -0.48 -12.50
N ILE A 48 -6.42 -0.25 -13.79
CA ILE A 48 -5.09 -0.47 -14.36
C ILE A 48 -4.12 0.54 -13.77
N GLU A 49 -3.07 0.04 -13.12
CA GLU A 49 -2.01 0.88 -12.55
C GLU A 49 -1.20 1.53 -13.68
N VAL A 50 -1.09 2.85 -13.62
CA VAL A 50 -0.35 3.66 -14.61
C VAL A 50 0.74 4.52 -13.96
N GLY A 51 0.80 4.56 -12.62
CA GLY A 51 1.81 5.30 -11.89
C GLY A 51 1.53 5.36 -10.40
N HIS A 52 2.21 6.29 -9.73
CA HIS A 52 2.14 6.46 -8.28
C HIS A 52 2.13 7.94 -7.90
N THR A 53 1.52 8.24 -6.76
CA THR A 53 1.52 9.56 -6.15
C THR A 53 2.00 9.45 -4.70
N PRO A 54 2.87 10.36 -4.21
CA PRO A 54 3.32 10.33 -2.83
C PRO A 54 2.14 10.61 -1.90
N ALA A 55 2.18 10.03 -0.71
CA ALA A 55 1.16 10.23 0.30
C ALA A 55 1.78 10.38 1.69
N SER A 56 1.00 10.92 2.61
CA SER A 56 1.26 10.88 4.04
C SER A 56 0.07 10.23 4.74
N ILE A 57 0.29 9.78 5.97
CA ILE A 57 -0.78 9.31 6.85
C ILE A 57 -0.81 10.19 8.09
N ARG A 58 -1.98 10.28 8.73
CA ARG A 58 -2.11 10.91 10.05
C ARG A 58 -1.11 10.28 11.02
N GLU A 59 -0.35 11.12 11.72
CA GLU A 59 0.72 10.69 12.63
C GLU A 59 0.25 9.67 13.69
N SER A 60 -0.97 9.84 14.22
CA SER A 60 -1.57 8.92 15.18
C SER A 60 -1.76 7.48 14.66
N LEU A 61 -1.63 7.24 13.35
CA LEU A 61 -1.71 5.92 12.73
C LEU A 61 -0.32 5.34 12.42
N LEU A 62 0.74 6.14 12.50
CA LEU A 62 2.08 5.74 12.09
C LEU A 62 2.61 4.56 12.92
N GLU A 63 2.34 4.57 14.24
CA GLU A 63 2.73 3.46 15.11
C GLU A 63 2.06 2.13 14.69
N LYS A 64 0.77 2.18 14.28
CA LYS A 64 0.07 1.00 13.77
C LYS A 64 0.72 0.50 12.46
N VAL A 65 1.08 1.42 11.55
CA VAL A 65 1.74 1.11 10.27
C VAL A 65 3.12 0.47 10.48
N ILE A 66 3.95 1.01 11.37
CA ILE A 66 5.28 0.45 11.67
C ILE A 66 5.15 -0.97 12.24
N LYS A 67 4.29 -1.16 13.25
CA LYS A 67 4.02 -2.47 13.86
C LYS A 67 3.47 -3.49 12.86
N MET A 68 2.77 -3.04 11.83
CA MET A 68 2.25 -3.91 10.77
C MET A 68 3.39 -4.56 9.97
N GLY A 69 4.44 -3.78 9.64
CA GLY A 69 5.65 -4.29 8.99
C GLY A 69 6.39 -5.32 9.84
N ASP A 70 6.61 -5.01 11.13
CA ASP A 70 7.27 -5.93 12.07
C ASP A 70 6.53 -7.26 12.22
N LYS A 71 5.19 -7.20 12.38
CA LYS A 71 4.34 -8.39 12.47
C LYS A 71 4.44 -9.24 11.22
N PHE A 72 4.42 -8.60 10.05
CA PHE A 72 4.49 -9.30 8.77
C PHE A 72 5.83 -10.02 8.58
N VAL A 73 6.95 -9.36 8.84
CA VAL A 73 8.29 -9.97 8.76
C VAL A 73 8.43 -11.11 9.77
N SER A 74 7.95 -10.92 11.00
CA SER A 74 7.99 -11.95 12.03
C SER A 74 7.20 -13.20 11.63
N ALA A 75 5.99 -13.01 11.08
CA ALA A 75 5.17 -14.10 10.56
C ALA A 75 5.83 -14.79 9.36
N ALA A 76 6.31 -14.04 8.37
CA ALA A 76 6.99 -14.59 7.20
C ALA A 76 8.23 -15.39 7.59
N LYS A 77 9.05 -14.93 8.54
CA LYS A 77 10.22 -15.65 9.04
C LYS A 77 9.85 -16.95 9.75
N LYS A 78 8.74 -16.96 10.49
CA LYS A 78 8.24 -18.14 11.21
C LYS A 78 7.68 -19.20 10.25
N GLU A 79 6.84 -18.78 9.31
CA GLU A 79 6.13 -19.69 8.42
C GLU A 79 6.97 -20.10 7.19
N TYR A 80 7.87 -19.23 6.73
CA TYR A 80 8.65 -19.40 5.50
C TYR A 80 10.09 -18.91 5.64
N ALA A 81 10.94 -19.62 6.39
CA ALA A 81 12.35 -19.26 6.54
C ALA A 81 13.07 -19.13 5.17
N PRO A 82 13.94 -18.11 4.97
CA PRO A 82 14.45 -17.14 5.95
C PRO A 82 13.51 -15.96 6.25
N GLY A 83 12.31 -15.95 5.66
CA GLY A 83 11.39 -14.83 5.65
C GLY A 83 11.64 -13.92 4.45
N ILE A 84 11.11 -12.70 4.54
CA ILE A 84 11.38 -11.65 3.55
C ILE A 84 12.72 -11.02 3.89
N ILE A 85 13.51 -10.71 2.87
CA ILE A 85 14.75 -9.95 2.99
C ILE A 85 14.72 -8.88 1.88
N GLY A 86 14.99 -7.64 2.27
CA GLY A 86 14.93 -6.49 1.39
C GLY A 86 13.58 -5.78 1.42
N PRO A 87 13.23 -5.07 0.33
CA PRO A 87 12.06 -4.21 0.27
C PRO A 87 10.77 -5.00 0.04
N PHE A 88 9.70 -4.56 0.67
CA PHE A 88 8.35 -5.09 0.48
C PHE A 88 7.31 -3.98 0.71
N SER A 89 6.07 -4.22 0.29
CA SER A 89 4.98 -3.28 0.47
C SER A 89 3.70 -3.97 0.92
N LEU A 90 3.02 -3.37 1.90
CA LEU A 90 1.71 -3.81 2.37
C LEU A 90 0.63 -2.91 1.79
N GLN A 91 -0.10 -3.42 0.81
CA GLN A 91 -1.15 -2.68 0.13
C GLN A 91 -2.42 -2.73 0.97
N SER A 92 -2.86 -1.56 1.39
CA SER A 92 -3.84 -1.44 2.46
C SER A 92 -4.93 -0.44 2.14
N VAL A 93 -6.09 -0.60 2.78
CA VAL A 93 -7.15 0.40 2.86
C VAL A 93 -7.30 0.85 4.33
N ILE A 94 -7.78 2.07 4.52
CA ILE A 94 -8.12 2.61 5.83
C ILE A 94 -9.64 2.72 5.89
N THR A 95 -10.26 2.08 6.88
CA THR A 95 -11.72 2.13 7.07
C THR A 95 -12.15 3.47 7.67
N LYS A 96 -13.47 3.73 7.71
CA LYS A 96 -14.04 4.91 8.36
C LYS A 96 -13.69 4.97 9.86
N ASP A 97 -13.48 3.83 10.49
CA ASP A 97 -13.09 3.69 11.90
C ASP A 97 -11.57 3.75 12.11
N LEU A 98 -10.80 4.12 11.09
CA LEU A 98 -9.33 4.22 11.11
C LEU A 98 -8.61 2.89 11.36
N GLU A 99 -9.21 1.79 10.89
CA GLU A 99 -8.57 0.48 10.89
C GLU A 99 -7.83 0.22 9.58
N LEU A 100 -6.63 -0.33 9.70
CA LEU A 100 -5.74 -0.65 8.58
C LEU A 100 -6.00 -2.10 8.15
N VAL A 101 -6.44 -2.28 6.90
CA VAL A 101 -6.72 -3.60 6.33
C VAL A 101 -5.80 -3.82 5.14
N VAL A 102 -4.89 -4.79 5.26
CA VAL A 102 -4.03 -5.23 4.16
C VAL A 102 -4.85 -6.14 3.25
N TYR A 103 -4.91 -5.82 1.96
CA TYR A 103 -5.62 -6.63 0.96
C TYR A 103 -4.67 -7.33 -0.02
N ASP A 104 -3.44 -6.85 -0.17
CA ASP A 104 -2.43 -7.44 -1.05
C ASP A 104 -1.01 -7.10 -0.55
N VAL A 105 -0.01 -7.86 -1.00
CA VAL A 105 1.39 -7.74 -0.59
C VAL A 105 2.31 -7.80 -1.80
N SER A 106 3.23 -6.84 -1.89
CA SER A 106 4.40 -6.95 -2.77
C SER A 106 5.59 -7.48 -1.98
N LEU A 107 6.04 -8.70 -2.30
CA LEU A 107 7.19 -9.37 -1.65
C LEU A 107 8.56 -8.95 -2.22
N ARG A 108 8.57 -7.88 -3.01
CA ARG A 108 9.76 -7.31 -3.68
C ARG A 108 9.62 -5.80 -3.76
N VAL A 109 10.63 -5.14 -4.34
CA VAL A 109 10.59 -3.72 -4.70
C VAL A 109 9.23 -3.39 -5.34
N PRO A 110 8.41 -2.52 -4.71
CA PRO A 110 7.14 -2.08 -5.28
C PRO A 110 7.36 -1.20 -6.51
N GLY A 111 6.32 -0.98 -7.31
CA GLY A 111 6.38 -0.17 -8.54
C GLY A 111 6.93 1.25 -8.31
N ASN A 112 6.80 1.78 -7.10
CA ASN A 112 7.49 2.98 -6.63
C ASN A 112 8.24 2.69 -5.32
N PRO A 113 9.59 2.79 -5.29
CA PRO A 113 10.40 2.45 -4.12
C PRO A 113 10.36 3.51 -2.98
N ILE A 114 9.47 4.50 -3.07
CA ILE A 114 9.44 5.70 -2.21
C ILE A 114 8.01 5.95 -1.74
#